data_AF-A0A067PSE3-F1
#
_entry.id   AF-A0A067PSE3-F1
#
_cell.length_a   1.000
_cell.length_b   1.000
_cell.length_c   1.000
_cell.angle_alpha   90.00
_cell.angle_beta   90.00
_cell.angle_gamma   90.00
#
_symmetry.space_group_name_H-M   'P 1'
#
loop_
_entity.id
_entity.type
_entity.pdbx_description
1 polymer ?
#
loop_
_entity_poly.entity_id
_entity_poly.type
_entity_poly.pdbx_seq_one_letter_code
_entity_poly.pdbx_strand_id
1 'polypeptide(L)'
;MAESAGMGTGGLFVTEEMRRILAQPGRLSEKVGGKQVREMFVANSLHLNPTLFDEFALACFLGFYEKVVQMVEEHRTPVLTGTETPYQYGYATLVVLGAQRIQEGPPGSRLHVETLKYLLSHGVPGEVEDIMGWTALDHATMNHHARLDLVRLLLENGVNVDHRDRFGCAAISAPMVLKVLPSIEFLMELGASFDIVDADGYDLSKEYISLGPEVTAIVMKWLRKRRGEEDAPLTSKKCDNCGASDGVKLLECAACHLVRYCTKDCQRQHWKTHKTKCRPYAPSNTVTLKPRYQNNTSMISIADLKRSAAGIPFSPTDLHPPIDTSNLEKPKSIVIKVQVPVVSCGNRDAMQIYTRKRDFMCQVTKVDNAGSYEKVEKVVRQKGVQGLKAYFSAELRSKNELVVKVDEVLAEQPF
;
A
#
# COMPACT_ATOMS: atom_id res chain seq x y z
N MET A 1 15.73 24.74 -29.80
CA MET A 1 15.11 26.03 -29.43
C MET A 1 14.00 25.71 -28.46
N ALA A 2 13.99 26.29 -27.26
CA ALA A 2 12.87 26.10 -26.34
C ALA A 2 11.63 26.72 -26.99
N GLU A 3 10.57 25.93 -27.20
CA GLU A 3 9.25 26.46 -27.56
C GLU A 3 8.88 27.50 -26.50
N SER A 4 8.56 28.72 -26.93
CA SER A 4 8.19 29.81 -26.03
C SER A 4 6.95 29.41 -25.23
N ALA A 5 6.98 29.61 -23.92
CA ALA A 5 5.83 29.39 -23.02
C ALA A 5 4.66 30.31 -23.41
N GLY A 6 3.79 29.83 -24.29
CA GLY A 6 2.59 30.52 -24.75
C GLY A 6 1.35 30.13 -23.94
N MET A 7 0.23 30.83 -24.18
CA MET A 7 -1.08 30.42 -23.66
C MET A 7 -1.41 29.00 -24.16
N GLY A 8 -2.11 28.23 -23.35
CA GLY A 8 -2.45 26.83 -23.64
C GLY A 8 -1.36 25.82 -23.25
N THR A 9 -0.13 26.29 -22.96
CA THR A 9 1.00 25.39 -22.70
C THR A 9 1.12 24.94 -21.26
N GLY A 10 0.55 25.72 -20.33
CA GLY A 10 0.82 25.53 -18.90
C GLY A 10 2.30 25.65 -18.54
N GLY A 11 3.12 26.30 -19.36
CA GLY A 11 4.58 26.38 -19.17
C GLY A 11 5.34 25.07 -19.43
N LEU A 12 4.65 24.01 -19.85
CA LEU A 12 5.26 22.72 -20.17
C LEU A 12 5.76 22.71 -21.61
N PHE A 13 6.74 21.84 -21.87
CA PHE A 13 7.26 21.57 -23.21
C PHE A 13 7.75 20.13 -23.30
N VAL A 14 7.70 19.55 -24.49
CA VAL A 14 8.24 18.22 -24.78
C VAL A 14 9.59 18.41 -25.45
N THR A 15 10.67 17.95 -24.81
CA THR A 15 12.02 18.07 -25.40
C THR A 15 12.12 17.21 -26.66
N GLU A 16 13.09 17.53 -27.53
CA GLU A 16 13.35 16.70 -28.72
C GLU A 16 13.70 15.25 -28.35
N GLU A 17 14.43 15.08 -27.23
CA GLU A 17 14.74 13.77 -26.69
C GLU A 17 13.49 13.02 -26.23
N MET A 18 12.57 13.70 -25.53
CA MET A 18 11.27 13.11 -25.19
C MET A 18 10.51 12.72 -26.45
N ARG A 19 10.41 13.59 -27.47
CA ARG A 19 9.71 13.28 -28.73
C ARG A 19 10.30 12.05 -29.41
N ARG A 20 11.63 11.95 -29.47
CA ARG A 20 12.34 10.79 -30.04
C ARG A 20 11.97 9.49 -29.33
N ILE A 21 12.00 9.48 -28.00
CA ILE A 21 11.61 8.28 -27.23
C ILE A 21 10.12 8.00 -27.43
N LEU A 22 9.29 9.04 -27.39
CA LEU A 22 7.83 8.96 -27.45
C LEU A 22 7.31 8.43 -28.78
N ALA A 23 8.00 8.72 -29.88
CA ALA A 23 7.63 8.31 -31.24
C ALA A 23 7.83 6.81 -31.50
N GLN A 24 8.51 6.08 -30.62
CA GLN A 24 8.70 4.64 -30.79
C GLN A 24 7.36 3.89 -30.68
N PRO A 25 7.09 2.92 -31.57
CA PRO A 25 5.84 2.17 -31.55
C PRO A 25 5.80 1.21 -30.36
N GLY A 26 4.58 0.95 -29.86
CA GLY A 26 4.36 -0.01 -28.78
C GLY A 26 4.68 0.55 -27.39
N ARG A 27 5.09 -0.34 -26.47
CA ARG A 27 5.37 0.02 -25.08
C ARG A 27 6.82 0.48 -24.88
N LEU A 28 7.00 1.43 -23.98
CA LEU A 28 8.27 2.01 -23.58
C LEU A 28 8.94 1.19 -22.46
N SER A 29 9.73 0.19 -22.83
CA SER A 29 10.65 -0.49 -21.89
C SER A 29 11.87 0.37 -21.55
N GLU A 30 12.64 -0.01 -20.53
CA GLU A 30 13.93 0.63 -20.21
C GLU A 30 14.89 0.60 -21.40
N LYS A 31 14.88 -0.47 -22.21
CA LYS A 31 15.74 -0.65 -23.39
C LYS A 31 15.54 0.41 -24.46
N VAL A 32 14.34 0.99 -24.53
CA VAL A 32 13.98 2.02 -25.51
C VAL A 32 13.89 3.42 -24.89
N GLY A 33 14.45 3.60 -23.69
CA GLY A 33 14.48 4.91 -23.02
C GLY A 33 13.27 5.21 -22.14
N GLY A 34 12.43 4.21 -21.81
CA GLY A 34 11.23 4.39 -20.99
C GLY A 34 11.52 5.03 -19.63
N LYS A 35 12.60 4.62 -18.95
CA LYS A 35 13.02 5.25 -17.70
C LYS A 35 13.43 6.72 -17.89
N GLN A 36 14.19 7.03 -18.94
CA GLN A 36 14.66 8.38 -19.23
C GLN A 36 13.50 9.34 -19.49
N VAL A 37 12.51 8.91 -20.28
CA VAL A 37 11.34 9.76 -20.56
C VAL A 37 10.47 9.97 -19.33
N ARG A 38 10.32 8.98 -18.43
CA ARG A 38 9.64 9.18 -17.14
C ARG A 38 10.34 10.23 -16.27
N GLU A 39 11.67 10.15 -16.17
CA GLU A 39 12.46 11.11 -15.40
C GLU A 39 12.34 12.53 -15.96
N MET A 40 12.46 12.70 -17.28
CA MET A 40 12.24 13.99 -17.95
C MET A 40 10.81 14.50 -17.76
N PHE A 41 9.80 13.63 -17.91
CA PHE A 41 8.39 13.99 -17.73
C PHE A 41 8.17 14.55 -16.33
N VAL A 42 8.61 13.83 -15.30
CA VAL A 42 8.45 14.24 -13.89
C VAL A 42 9.18 15.55 -13.63
N ALA A 43 10.45 15.67 -14.03
CA ALA A 43 11.24 16.88 -13.83
C ALA A 43 10.57 18.11 -14.45
N ASN A 44 10.11 17.99 -15.70
CA ASN A 44 9.47 19.08 -16.41
C ASN A 44 8.06 19.40 -15.89
N SER A 45 7.32 18.39 -15.39
CA SER A 45 5.96 18.57 -14.85
C SER A 45 5.90 19.49 -13.63
N LEU A 46 7.03 19.68 -12.93
CA LEU A 46 7.15 20.61 -11.81
C LEU A 46 7.04 22.09 -12.24
N HIS A 47 7.24 22.37 -13.53
CA HIS A 47 7.13 23.72 -14.09
C HIS A 47 5.72 24.06 -14.58
N LEU A 48 4.72 23.21 -14.29
CA LEU A 48 3.33 23.49 -14.61
C LEU A 48 2.90 24.83 -14.00
N ASN A 49 2.57 25.78 -14.86
CA ASN A 49 2.12 27.10 -14.51
C ASN A 49 0.66 27.30 -14.96
N PRO A 50 -0.30 27.25 -14.02
CA PRO A 50 -1.71 27.44 -14.34
C PRO A 50 -2.05 28.79 -14.97
N THR A 51 -1.24 29.84 -14.77
CA THR A 51 -1.49 31.16 -15.39
C THR A 51 -1.34 31.15 -16.91
N LEU A 52 -0.80 30.06 -17.47
CA LEU A 52 -0.63 29.84 -18.91
C LEU A 52 -1.62 28.83 -19.48
N PHE A 53 -2.66 28.46 -18.72
CA PHE A 53 -3.78 27.69 -19.24
C PHE A 53 -4.78 28.60 -19.95
N ASP A 54 -5.45 28.03 -20.96
CA ASP A 54 -6.66 28.62 -21.50
C ASP A 54 -7.74 28.72 -20.43
N GLU A 55 -8.71 29.63 -20.64
CA GLU A 55 -9.72 29.99 -19.64
C GLU A 55 -10.49 28.76 -19.09
N PHE A 56 -10.89 27.85 -19.97
CA PHE A 56 -11.63 26.65 -19.58
C PHE A 56 -10.77 25.66 -18.80
N ALA A 57 -9.53 25.43 -19.25
CA ALA A 57 -8.56 24.58 -18.55
C ALA A 57 -8.21 25.14 -17.17
N LEU A 58 -8.06 26.46 -17.05
CA LEU A 58 -7.85 27.13 -15.76
C LEU A 58 -9.07 26.97 -14.85
N ALA A 59 -10.29 27.13 -15.37
CA ALA A 59 -11.51 26.93 -14.58
C ALA A 59 -11.63 25.48 -14.06
N CYS A 60 -11.29 24.49 -14.88
CA CYS A 60 -11.21 23.08 -14.49
C CYS A 60 -10.14 22.87 -13.42
N PHE A 61 -8.92 23.36 -13.64
CA PHE A 61 -7.81 23.21 -12.71
C PHE A 61 -8.07 23.91 -11.37
N LEU A 62 -8.76 25.05 -11.35
CA LEU A 62 -9.11 25.76 -10.11
C LEU A 62 -10.37 25.20 -9.42
N GLY A 63 -11.16 24.37 -10.10
CA GLY A 63 -12.42 23.85 -9.56
C GLY A 63 -13.48 24.93 -9.45
N PHE A 64 -13.56 25.81 -10.46
CA PHE A 64 -14.58 26.84 -10.56
C PHE A 64 -15.85 26.27 -11.20
N TYR A 65 -16.60 25.52 -10.41
CA TYR A 65 -17.79 24.78 -10.86
C TYR A 65 -18.78 25.65 -11.65
N GLU A 66 -19.22 26.79 -11.10
CA GLU A 66 -20.22 27.65 -11.76
C GLU A 66 -19.73 28.18 -13.11
N LYS A 67 -18.44 28.54 -13.21
CA LYS A 67 -17.83 29.01 -14.45
C LYS A 67 -17.75 27.89 -15.50
N VAL A 68 -17.40 26.68 -15.07
CA VAL A 68 -17.36 25.50 -15.95
C VAL A 68 -18.76 25.20 -16.49
N VAL A 69 -19.79 25.17 -15.63
CA VAL A 69 -21.19 24.99 -16.02
C VAL A 69 -21.58 26.03 -17.07
N GLN A 70 -21.37 27.30 -16.77
CA GLN A 70 -21.69 28.40 -17.67
C GLN A 70 -21.04 28.22 -19.05
N MET A 71 -19.73 27.94 -19.11
CA MET A 71 -19.03 27.81 -20.39
C MET A 71 -19.54 26.62 -21.21
N VAL A 72 -19.87 25.50 -20.56
CA VAL A 72 -20.42 24.30 -21.22
C VAL A 72 -21.83 24.58 -21.76
N GLU A 73 -22.71 25.16 -20.95
CA GLU A 73 -24.09 25.47 -21.35
C GLU A 73 -24.14 26.51 -22.47
N GLU A 74 -23.27 27.52 -22.45
CA GLU A 74 -23.16 28.54 -23.48
C GLU A 74 -22.39 28.08 -24.73
N HIS A 75 -21.92 26.83 -24.77
CA HIS A 75 -21.16 26.24 -25.88
C HIS A 75 -19.88 27.05 -26.20
N ARG A 76 -19.27 27.65 -25.17
CA ARG A 76 -18.01 28.44 -25.25
C ARG A 76 -16.79 27.63 -24.83
N THR A 77 -16.90 26.31 -24.71
CA THR A 77 -15.78 25.44 -24.37
C THR A 77 -15.00 25.03 -25.62
N PRO A 78 -13.71 24.67 -25.46
CA PRO A 78 -13.06 23.79 -26.42
C PRO A 78 -13.83 22.46 -26.55
N VAL A 79 -13.41 21.63 -27.51
CA VAL A 79 -13.94 20.26 -27.65
C VAL A 79 -13.66 19.50 -26.35
N LEU A 80 -14.70 18.98 -25.70
CA LEU A 80 -14.61 18.34 -24.38
C LEU A 80 -13.77 17.05 -24.37
N THR A 81 -13.53 16.45 -25.54
CA THR A 81 -12.59 15.33 -25.74
C THR A 81 -11.15 15.77 -25.99
N GLY A 82 -10.89 17.08 -26.00
CA GLY A 82 -9.58 17.68 -26.24
C GLY A 82 -8.68 17.65 -25.00
N THR A 83 -7.50 18.25 -25.17
CA THR A 83 -6.45 18.28 -24.16
C THR A 83 -5.80 19.66 -24.09
N GLU A 84 -5.23 19.96 -22.93
CA GLU A 84 -4.40 21.14 -22.67
C GLU A 84 -2.92 20.74 -22.58
N THR A 85 -2.01 21.70 -22.81
CA THR A 85 -0.55 21.56 -22.69
C THR A 85 0.10 20.63 -23.71
N PRO A 86 1.42 20.77 -23.97
CA PRO A 86 2.17 19.79 -24.76
C PRO A 86 2.16 18.37 -24.19
N TYR A 87 1.76 18.18 -22.93
CA TYR A 87 1.64 16.88 -22.30
C TYR A 87 0.30 16.21 -22.57
N GLN A 88 -0.65 16.91 -23.21
CA GLN A 88 -1.97 16.38 -23.54
C GLN A 88 -2.81 16.04 -22.30
N TYR A 89 -2.83 16.93 -21.31
CA TYR A 89 -3.70 16.76 -20.14
C TYR A 89 -5.16 16.98 -20.51
N GLY A 90 -5.99 15.93 -20.41
CA GLY A 90 -7.44 16.05 -20.50
C GLY A 90 -8.04 16.87 -19.34
N TYR A 91 -9.27 17.36 -19.52
CA TYR A 91 -9.93 18.20 -18.51
C TYR A 91 -10.16 17.49 -17.16
N ALA A 92 -10.48 16.20 -17.17
CA ALA A 92 -10.56 15.40 -15.95
C ALA A 92 -9.21 15.35 -15.20
N THR A 93 -8.11 15.18 -15.94
CA THR A 93 -6.75 15.22 -15.38
C THR A 93 -6.46 16.59 -14.77
N LEU A 94 -6.81 17.69 -15.43
CA LEU A 94 -6.61 19.03 -14.88
C LEU A 94 -7.37 19.26 -13.56
N VAL A 95 -8.62 18.80 -13.45
CA VAL A 95 -9.38 18.88 -12.19
C VAL A 95 -8.67 18.09 -11.09
N VAL A 96 -8.21 16.87 -11.38
CA VAL A 96 -7.45 16.03 -10.45
C VAL A 96 -6.16 16.72 -10.00
N LEU A 97 -5.36 17.23 -10.95
CA LEU A 97 -4.09 17.90 -10.65
C LEU A 97 -4.30 19.16 -9.80
N GLY A 98 -5.36 19.91 -10.09
CA GLY A 98 -5.81 21.07 -9.33
C GLY A 98 -6.20 20.73 -7.90
N ALA A 99 -7.01 19.69 -7.72
CA ALA A 99 -7.46 19.22 -6.41
C ALA A 99 -6.35 18.74 -5.48
N GLN A 100 -5.23 18.31 -6.05
CA GLN A 100 -4.03 17.89 -5.31
C GLN A 100 -3.08 19.05 -5.00
N ARG A 101 -3.11 20.15 -5.77
CA ARG A 101 -2.13 21.27 -5.68
C ARG A 101 -2.68 22.52 -5.00
N ILE A 102 -3.98 22.76 -5.11
CA ILE A 102 -4.60 24.00 -4.62
C ILE A 102 -5.08 23.80 -3.19
N GLN A 103 -4.42 24.48 -2.26
CA GLN A 103 -4.86 24.57 -0.86
C GLN A 103 -5.73 25.81 -0.63
N GLU A 104 -5.37 26.93 -1.26
CA GLU A 104 -6.07 28.21 -1.21
C GLU A 104 -6.43 28.68 -2.62
N GLY A 105 -7.57 29.34 -2.77
CA GLY A 105 -8.04 29.81 -4.07
C GLY A 105 -9.08 30.92 -3.94
N PRO A 106 -9.36 31.63 -5.03
CA PRO A 106 -10.38 32.68 -5.08
C PRO A 106 -11.78 32.19 -4.64
N PRO A 107 -12.67 33.07 -4.18
CA PRO A 107 -14.04 32.70 -3.80
C PRO A 107 -14.77 31.96 -4.93
N GLY A 108 -15.48 30.87 -4.60
CA GLY A 108 -16.19 30.03 -5.58
C GLY A 108 -15.34 28.98 -6.31
N SER A 109 -14.04 28.89 -6.02
CA SER A 109 -13.14 27.84 -6.52
C SER A 109 -13.04 26.63 -5.58
N ARG A 110 -12.25 25.61 -5.97
CA ARG A 110 -11.97 24.37 -5.22
C ARG A 110 -13.16 23.41 -5.10
N LEU A 111 -14.21 23.60 -5.89
CA LEU A 111 -15.34 22.69 -6.04
C LEU A 111 -15.01 21.57 -7.04
N HIS A 112 -13.89 20.88 -6.83
CA HIS A 112 -13.32 19.91 -7.78
C HIS A 112 -14.19 18.66 -7.93
N VAL A 113 -14.85 18.23 -6.87
CA VAL A 113 -15.75 17.07 -6.88
C VAL A 113 -16.96 17.37 -7.76
N GLU A 114 -17.57 18.53 -7.55
CA GLU A 114 -18.72 19.02 -8.32
C GLU A 114 -18.33 19.27 -9.78
N THR A 115 -17.17 19.89 -10.01
CA THR A 115 -16.62 20.16 -11.34
C THR A 115 -16.40 18.86 -12.10
N LEU A 116 -15.69 17.88 -11.51
CA LEU A 116 -15.44 16.60 -12.17
C LEU A 116 -16.73 15.84 -12.45
N LYS A 117 -17.64 15.77 -11.47
CA LYS A 117 -18.93 15.09 -11.62
C LYS A 117 -19.75 15.69 -12.78
N TYR A 118 -19.79 17.01 -12.89
CA TYR A 118 -20.50 17.69 -13.97
C TYR A 118 -19.86 17.40 -15.32
N LEU A 119 -18.55 17.57 -15.45
CA LEU A 119 -17.82 17.31 -16.70
C LEU A 119 -18.03 15.88 -17.21
N LEU A 120 -17.91 14.88 -16.34
CA LEU A 120 -18.14 13.47 -16.71
C LEU A 120 -19.59 13.25 -17.19
N SER A 121 -20.58 13.85 -16.53
CA SER A 121 -21.99 13.75 -16.95
C SER A 121 -22.32 14.48 -18.26
N HIS A 122 -21.41 15.34 -18.76
CA HIS A 122 -21.57 16.10 -20.00
C HIS A 122 -20.59 15.66 -21.10
N GLY A 123 -20.04 14.44 -20.98
CA GLY A 123 -19.28 13.80 -22.06
C GLY A 123 -17.80 14.12 -22.11
N VAL A 124 -17.21 14.71 -21.05
CA VAL A 124 -15.75 14.68 -20.89
C VAL A 124 -15.33 13.22 -20.67
N PRO A 125 -14.40 12.67 -21.47
CA PRO A 125 -13.93 11.31 -21.27
C PRO A 125 -13.10 11.20 -19.98
N GLY A 126 -13.36 10.17 -19.18
CA GLY A 126 -12.54 9.86 -18.01
C GLY A 126 -11.17 9.23 -18.35
N GLU A 127 -11.03 8.72 -19.58
CA GLU A 127 -9.86 7.96 -20.06
C GLU A 127 -9.07 8.70 -21.15
N VAL A 128 -8.88 10.01 -20.98
CA VAL A 128 -7.97 10.77 -21.84
C VAL A 128 -6.53 10.50 -21.40
N GLU A 129 -5.75 9.92 -22.30
CA GLU A 129 -4.32 9.67 -22.10
C GLU A 129 -3.49 10.95 -22.33
N ASP A 130 -2.54 11.19 -21.43
CA ASP A 130 -1.44 12.12 -21.67
C ASP A 130 -0.35 11.49 -22.54
N ILE A 131 0.74 12.22 -22.82
CA ILE A 131 1.86 11.71 -23.65
C ILE A 131 2.54 10.44 -23.08
N MET A 132 2.35 10.11 -21.79
CA MET A 132 2.83 8.88 -21.15
C MET A 132 1.81 7.74 -21.21
N GLY A 133 0.60 7.99 -21.70
CA GLY A 133 -0.51 7.05 -21.63
C GLY A 133 -1.23 7.07 -20.26
N TRP A 134 -0.94 8.06 -19.40
CA TRP A 134 -1.58 8.17 -18.10
C TRP A 134 -2.91 8.91 -18.21
N THR A 135 -3.90 8.38 -17.52
CA THR A 135 -5.26 8.93 -17.42
C THR A 135 -5.43 9.76 -16.15
N ALA A 136 -6.61 10.37 -15.99
CA ALA A 136 -6.97 11.05 -14.76
C ALA A 136 -6.88 10.14 -13.52
N LEU A 137 -7.16 8.83 -13.67
CA LEU A 137 -7.07 7.85 -12.58
C LEU A 137 -5.63 7.61 -12.12
N ASP A 138 -4.70 7.51 -13.07
CA ASP A 138 -3.26 7.39 -12.77
C ASP A 138 -2.81 8.61 -11.96
N HIS A 139 -3.06 9.82 -12.47
CA HIS A 139 -2.71 11.06 -11.77
C HIS A 139 -3.37 11.18 -10.39
N ALA A 140 -4.60 10.69 -10.22
CA ALA A 140 -5.34 10.75 -8.96
C ALA A 140 -4.74 9.89 -7.85
N THR A 141 -4.01 8.82 -8.20
CA THR A 141 -3.58 7.78 -7.26
C THR A 141 -2.09 7.81 -6.95
N MET A 142 -1.26 8.39 -7.82
CA MET A 142 0.22 8.41 -7.72
C MET A 142 0.82 9.36 -6.66
N ASN A 143 0.01 10.12 -5.91
CA ASN A 143 0.49 11.11 -4.95
C ASN A 143 -0.01 10.83 -3.53
N HIS A 144 0.79 11.13 -2.51
CA HIS A 144 0.40 11.08 -1.09
C HIS A 144 -0.78 12.00 -0.74
N HIS A 145 -1.07 13.02 -1.55
CA HIS A 145 -2.25 13.88 -1.46
C HIS A 145 -3.44 13.35 -2.28
N ALA A 146 -3.51 12.03 -2.54
CA ALA A 146 -4.57 11.41 -3.32
C ALA A 146 -5.97 11.79 -2.79
N ARG A 147 -6.83 12.21 -3.71
CA ARG A 147 -8.22 12.61 -3.47
C ARG A 147 -9.13 11.43 -3.83
N LEU A 148 -9.35 10.54 -2.86
CA LEU A 148 -10.09 9.28 -3.08
C LEU A 148 -11.57 9.50 -3.49
N ASP A 149 -12.13 10.67 -3.16
CA ASP A 149 -13.42 11.15 -3.66
C ASP A 149 -13.43 11.32 -5.19
N LEU A 150 -12.35 11.85 -5.77
CA LEU A 150 -12.22 11.95 -7.23
C LEU A 150 -11.93 10.59 -7.89
N VAL A 151 -11.11 9.75 -7.25
CA VAL A 151 -10.86 8.37 -7.71
C VAL A 151 -12.18 7.60 -7.82
N ARG A 152 -13.04 7.73 -6.80
CA ARG A 152 -14.37 7.13 -6.79
C ARG A 152 -15.22 7.62 -7.97
N LEU A 153 -15.29 8.93 -8.19
CA LEU A 153 -16.08 9.50 -9.30
C LEU A 153 -15.62 8.99 -10.66
N LEU A 154 -14.32 8.91 -10.90
CA LEU A 154 -13.77 8.39 -12.17
C LEU A 154 -14.23 6.94 -12.41
N LEU A 155 -14.06 6.08 -11.40
CA LEU A 155 -14.41 4.66 -11.51
C LEU A 155 -15.92 4.43 -11.60
N GLU A 156 -16.74 5.20 -10.88
CA GLU A 156 -18.21 5.16 -11.00
C GLU A 156 -18.72 5.60 -12.38
N ASN A 157 -17.92 6.38 -13.13
CA ASN A 157 -18.20 6.78 -14.51
C ASN A 157 -17.54 5.85 -15.55
N GLY A 158 -17.15 4.64 -15.15
CA GLY A 158 -16.72 3.59 -16.08
C GLY A 158 -15.26 3.67 -16.54
N VAL A 159 -14.42 4.49 -15.89
CA VAL A 159 -12.97 4.45 -16.12
C VAL A 159 -12.44 3.06 -15.75
N ASN A 160 -11.71 2.44 -16.68
CA ASN A 160 -11.08 1.15 -16.50
C ASN A 160 -9.95 1.25 -15.49
N VAL A 161 -10.14 0.61 -14.34
CA VAL A 161 -9.15 0.56 -13.25
C VAL A 161 -7.82 -0.09 -13.70
N ASP A 162 -7.88 -0.96 -14.71
CA ASP A 162 -6.75 -1.72 -15.24
C ASP A 162 -6.31 -1.21 -16.63
N HIS A 163 -6.60 0.06 -16.95
CA HIS A 163 -6.06 0.73 -18.13
C HIS A 163 -4.53 0.59 -18.19
N ARG A 164 -3.97 0.43 -19.39
CA ARG A 164 -2.54 0.15 -19.58
C ARG A 164 -1.83 1.30 -20.28
N ASP A 165 -1.00 2.01 -19.52
CA ASP A 165 -0.19 3.12 -19.99
C ASP A 165 0.89 2.70 -21.00
N ARG A 166 1.70 3.66 -21.48
CA ARG A 166 2.77 3.35 -22.45
C ARG A 166 3.91 2.52 -21.86
N PHE A 167 3.97 2.31 -20.56
CA PHE A 167 4.91 1.41 -19.88
C PHE A 167 4.29 0.02 -19.63
N GLY A 168 3.03 -0.18 -19.99
CA GLY A 168 2.30 -1.42 -19.76
C GLY A 168 1.80 -1.58 -18.33
N CYS A 169 1.92 -0.55 -17.50
CA CYS A 169 1.47 -0.48 -16.12
C CYS A 169 -0.01 -0.08 -16.02
N ALA A 170 -0.64 -0.44 -14.91
CA ALA A 170 -1.97 0.04 -14.53
C ALA A 170 -1.88 1.05 -13.37
N ALA A 171 -3.00 1.70 -13.06
CA ALA A 171 -3.07 2.76 -12.05
C ALA A 171 -2.56 2.34 -10.66
N ILE A 172 -2.63 1.04 -10.31
CA ILE A 172 -2.12 0.54 -9.02
C ILE A 172 -0.58 0.46 -8.95
N SER A 173 0.11 0.44 -10.09
CA SER A 173 1.56 0.16 -10.13
C SER A 173 2.39 1.22 -9.43
N ALA A 174 2.21 2.48 -9.79
CA ALA A 174 2.96 3.58 -9.19
C ALA A 174 2.65 3.80 -7.69
N PRO A 175 1.38 3.75 -7.21
CA PRO A 175 1.05 3.75 -5.79
C PRO A 175 1.77 2.66 -4.99
N MET A 176 1.91 1.44 -5.53
CA MET A 176 2.64 0.36 -4.86
C MET A 176 4.13 0.66 -4.70
N VAL A 177 4.79 1.14 -5.77
CA VAL A 177 6.22 1.47 -5.75
C VAL A 177 6.50 2.68 -4.85
N LEU A 178 5.65 3.71 -4.91
CA LEU A 178 5.75 4.94 -4.10
C LEU A 178 5.17 4.77 -2.69
N LYS A 179 4.59 3.60 -2.37
CA LYS A 179 3.97 3.26 -1.08
C LYS A 179 2.86 4.23 -0.67
N VAL A 180 2.03 4.65 -1.62
CA VAL A 180 0.83 5.47 -1.37
C VAL A 180 -0.29 4.57 -0.84
N LEU A 181 -0.18 4.18 0.43
CA LEU A 181 -1.05 3.18 1.06
C LEU A 181 -2.56 3.41 0.88
N PRO A 182 -3.09 4.65 1.03
CA PRO A 182 -4.53 4.89 0.84
C PRO A 182 -5.00 4.56 -0.59
N SER A 183 -4.20 4.91 -1.61
CA SER A 183 -4.51 4.59 -3.01
C SER A 183 -4.44 3.08 -3.27
N ILE A 184 -3.44 2.38 -2.72
CA ILE A 184 -3.33 0.91 -2.87
C ILE A 184 -4.56 0.23 -2.26
N GLU A 185 -4.91 0.58 -1.02
CA GLU A 185 -6.08 0.03 -0.33
C GLU A 185 -7.36 0.25 -1.14
N PHE A 186 -7.55 1.48 -1.65
CA PHE A 186 -8.75 1.87 -2.38
C PHE A 186 -8.86 1.23 -3.77
N LEU A 187 -7.77 1.15 -4.53
CA LEU A 187 -7.75 0.49 -5.83
C LEU A 187 -8.00 -1.02 -5.68
N MET A 188 -7.40 -1.66 -4.67
CA MET A 188 -7.66 -3.08 -4.41
C MET A 188 -9.09 -3.34 -3.96
N GLU A 189 -9.70 -2.42 -3.20
CA GLU A 189 -11.12 -2.44 -2.84
C GLU A 189 -12.02 -2.44 -4.06
N LEU A 190 -11.67 -1.64 -5.07
CA LEU A 190 -12.41 -1.49 -6.31
C LEU A 190 -12.02 -2.53 -7.38
N GLY A 191 -11.28 -3.57 -6.99
CA GLY A 191 -11.02 -4.72 -7.83
C GLY A 191 -9.82 -4.60 -8.76
N ALA A 192 -9.00 -3.55 -8.64
CA ALA A 192 -7.80 -3.38 -9.46
C ALA A 192 -6.92 -4.64 -9.46
N SER A 193 -6.43 -5.02 -10.64
CA SER A 193 -5.45 -6.09 -10.75
C SER A 193 -4.04 -5.57 -10.58
N PHE A 194 -3.20 -6.36 -9.90
CA PHE A 194 -1.78 -6.06 -9.69
C PHE A 194 -0.87 -7.19 -10.19
N ASP A 195 -1.41 -8.12 -10.97
CA ASP A 195 -0.67 -9.17 -11.70
C ASP A 195 -0.38 -8.77 -13.16
N ILE A 196 -0.63 -7.51 -13.51
CA ILE A 196 -0.33 -6.95 -14.83
C ILE A 196 1.18 -6.79 -14.96
N VAL A 197 1.74 -7.45 -15.96
CA VAL A 197 3.17 -7.41 -16.28
C VAL A 197 3.47 -6.19 -17.15
N ASP A 198 4.44 -5.37 -16.74
CA ASP A 198 4.85 -4.17 -17.48
C ASP A 198 5.72 -4.48 -18.71
N ALA A 199 6.16 -3.43 -19.42
CA ALA A 199 6.98 -3.54 -20.63
C ALA A 199 8.38 -4.13 -20.39
N ASP A 200 8.86 -4.12 -19.16
CA ASP A 200 10.15 -4.65 -18.74
C ASP A 200 10.04 -6.07 -18.16
N GLY A 201 8.82 -6.63 -18.11
CA GLY A 201 8.55 -7.95 -17.55
C GLY A 201 8.39 -7.94 -16.02
N TYR A 202 8.26 -6.77 -15.40
CA TYR A 202 8.07 -6.64 -13.97
C TYR A 202 6.64 -7.02 -13.59
N ASP A 203 6.52 -7.95 -12.64
CA ASP A 203 5.27 -8.51 -12.16
C ASP A 203 5.12 -8.18 -10.67
N LEU A 204 4.27 -7.20 -10.36
CA LEU A 204 4.00 -6.74 -9.00
C LEU A 204 3.47 -7.87 -8.11
N SER A 205 2.73 -8.83 -8.66
CA SER A 205 2.21 -9.97 -7.90
C SER A 205 3.31 -10.89 -7.36
N LYS A 206 4.48 -10.87 -7.98
CA LYS A 206 5.66 -11.62 -7.51
C LYS A 206 6.57 -10.81 -6.60
N GLU A 207 6.55 -9.48 -6.72
CA GLU A 207 7.53 -8.61 -6.05
C GLU A 207 6.96 -7.75 -4.90
N TYR A 208 5.62 -7.69 -4.69
CA TYR A 208 4.99 -6.82 -3.69
C TYR A 208 5.52 -6.98 -2.25
N ILE A 209 6.03 -8.17 -1.91
CA ILE A 209 6.62 -8.44 -0.59
C ILE A 209 7.90 -7.63 -0.38
N SER A 210 8.65 -7.37 -1.45
CA SER A 210 9.87 -6.57 -1.42
C SER A 210 9.60 -5.06 -1.30
N LEU A 211 8.38 -4.61 -1.60
CA LEU A 211 7.97 -3.20 -1.49
C LEU A 211 7.77 -2.76 -0.03
N GLY A 212 7.65 -3.70 0.90
CA GLY A 212 7.64 -3.43 2.33
C GLY A 212 6.45 -4.05 3.07
N PRO A 213 6.49 -4.03 4.40
CA PRO A 213 5.50 -4.73 5.23
C PRO A 213 4.11 -4.11 5.16
N GLU A 214 3.98 -2.79 4.97
CA GLU A 214 2.69 -2.10 4.83
C GLU A 214 1.98 -2.50 3.53
N VAL A 215 2.69 -2.45 2.40
CA VAL A 215 2.16 -2.90 1.10
C VAL A 215 1.80 -4.39 1.16
N THR A 216 2.67 -5.21 1.75
CA THR A 216 2.40 -6.64 1.95
C THR A 216 1.11 -6.87 2.74
N ALA A 217 0.89 -6.11 3.81
CA ALA A 217 -0.30 -6.27 4.65
C ALA A 217 -1.59 -5.91 3.91
N ILE A 218 -1.59 -4.82 3.13
CA ILE A 218 -2.73 -4.41 2.30
C ILE A 218 -3.02 -5.46 1.24
N VAL A 219 -2.01 -5.87 0.48
CA VAL A 219 -2.18 -6.88 -0.59
C VAL A 219 -2.70 -8.20 -0.02
N MET A 220 -2.10 -8.70 1.06
CA MET A 220 -2.52 -9.96 1.67
C MET A 220 -3.95 -9.87 2.22
N LYS A 221 -4.34 -8.74 2.84
CA LYS A 221 -5.71 -8.49 3.29
C LYS A 221 -6.70 -8.64 2.13
N TRP A 222 -6.46 -7.97 1.01
CA TRP A 222 -7.38 -8.02 -0.14
C TRP A 222 -7.35 -9.35 -0.87
N LEU A 223 -6.20 -10.03 -0.94
CA LEU A 223 -6.12 -11.39 -1.48
C LEU A 223 -6.97 -12.37 -0.67
N ARG A 224 -6.94 -12.30 0.68
CA ARG A 224 -7.83 -13.12 1.53
C ARG A 224 -9.30 -12.81 1.25
N LYS A 225 -9.65 -11.52 1.21
CA LYS A 225 -11.03 -11.08 0.97
C LYS A 225 -11.55 -11.52 -0.41
N ARG A 226 -10.72 -11.45 -1.47
CA ARG A 226 -11.05 -11.94 -2.81
C ARG A 226 -11.25 -13.46 -2.85
N ARG A 227 -10.56 -14.23 -2.00
CA ARG A 227 -10.78 -15.68 -1.83
C ARG A 227 -11.98 -16.04 -0.95
N GLY A 228 -12.67 -15.06 -0.37
CA GLY A 228 -13.78 -15.29 0.55
C GLY A 228 -13.34 -15.86 1.91
N GLU A 229 -12.06 -15.70 2.27
CA GLU A 229 -11.56 -16.08 3.59
C GLU A 229 -12.05 -15.09 4.66
N GLU A 230 -12.35 -15.59 5.86
CA GLU A 230 -12.68 -14.72 7.00
C GLU A 230 -11.50 -13.79 7.32
N ASP A 231 -11.80 -12.57 7.75
CA ASP A 231 -10.79 -11.60 8.16
C ASP A 231 -9.90 -12.20 9.26
N ALA A 232 -8.58 -12.21 9.02
CA ALA A 232 -7.63 -12.68 10.01
C ALA A 232 -7.67 -11.77 11.25
N PRO A 233 -7.49 -12.32 12.46
CA PRO A 233 -7.49 -11.51 13.68
C PRO A 233 -6.48 -10.36 13.59
N LEU A 234 -6.85 -9.20 14.14
CA LEU A 234 -6.07 -7.96 14.10
C LEU A 234 -5.80 -7.38 12.70
N THR A 235 -6.66 -7.64 11.72
CA THR A 235 -6.61 -7.00 10.38
C THR A 235 -6.86 -5.49 10.45
N SER A 236 -7.65 -5.01 11.41
CA SER A 236 -7.92 -3.58 11.59
C SER A 236 -7.83 -3.15 13.06
N LYS A 237 -7.48 -1.89 13.30
CA LYS A 237 -7.37 -1.31 14.64
C LYS A 237 -8.66 -0.56 14.99
N LYS A 238 -9.75 -1.31 15.13
CA LYS A 238 -11.08 -0.76 15.44
C LYS A 238 -11.81 -1.60 16.49
N CYS A 239 -12.88 -1.05 17.05
CA CYS A 239 -13.81 -1.78 17.90
C CYS A 239 -14.59 -2.81 17.08
N ASP A 240 -14.58 -4.08 17.52
CA ASP A 240 -15.29 -5.18 16.84
C ASP A 240 -16.81 -5.12 17.01
N ASN A 241 -17.33 -4.24 17.87
CA ASN A 241 -18.77 -4.01 18.02
C ASN A 241 -19.28 -2.85 17.15
N CYS A 242 -18.68 -1.66 17.29
CA CYS A 242 -19.19 -0.43 16.67
C CYS A 242 -18.30 0.13 15.55
N GLY A 243 -17.13 -0.45 15.29
CA GLY A 243 -16.22 -0.01 14.24
C GLY A 243 -15.37 1.23 14.58
N ALA A 244 -15.48 1.80 15.79
CA ALA A 244 -14.68 2.96 16.19
C ALA A 244 -13.16 2.67 16.17
N SER A 245 -12.38 3.49 15.45
CA SER A 245 -10.92 3.34 15.27
C SER A 245 -10.09 4.51 15.78
N ASP A 246 -10.64 5.73 15.77
CA ASP A 246 -9.84 6.95 15.84
C ASP A 246 -9.70 7.49 17.26
N GLY A 247 -8.45 7.66 17.72
CA GLY A 247 -8.14 8.28 19.02
C GLY A 247 -8.55 7.49 20.27
N VAL A 248 -9.28 6.38 20.14
CA VAL A 248 -9.78 5.60 21.27
C VAL A 248 -8.79 4.51 21.68
N LYS A 249 -8.47 4.45 22.97
CA LYS A 249 -7.74 3.33 23.56
C LYS A 249 -8.67 2.10 23.60
N LEU A 250 -8.38 1.11 22.78
CA LEU A 250 -9.14 -0.13 22.74
C LEU A 250 -8.76 -1.06 23.91
N LEU A 251 -9.78 -1.56 24.59
CA LEU A 251 -9.70 -2.71 25.50
C LEU A 251 -9.63 -3.98 24.68
N GLU A 252 -8.99 -5.02 25.22
CA GLU A 252 -8.91 -6.34 24.59
C GLU A 252 -9.72 -7.36 25.39
N CYS A 253 -10.30 -8.33 24.70
CA CYS A 253 -10.95 -9.47 25.35
C CYS A 253 -9.95 -10.18 26.27
N ALA A 254 -10.26 -10.25 27.57
CA ALA A 254 -9.37 -10.84 28.56
C ALA A 254 -9.14 -12.36 28.38
N ALA A 255 -9.99 -13.05 27.60
CA ALA A 255 -9.87 -14.48 27.36
C ALA A 255 -9.02 -14.81 26.12
N CYS A 256 -9.28 -14.15 24.99
CA CYS A 256 -8.61 -14.45 23.72
C CYS A 256 -7.51 -13.46 23.33
N HIS A 257 -7.52 -12.23 23.87
CA HIS A 257 -6.60 -11.13 23.56
C HIS A 257 -6.60 -10.63 22.10
N LEU A 258 -7.59 -11.03 21.28
CA LEU A 258 -7.64 -10.69 19.85
C LEU A 258 -8.75 -9.70 19.49
N VAL A 259 -9.89 -9.80 20.18
CA VAL A 259 -11.05 -8.94 19.92
C VAL A 259 -10.97 -7.69 20.77
N ARG A 260 -11.22 -6.53 20.16
CA ARG A 260 -11.02 -5.20 20.69
C ARG A 260 -12.31 -4.41 20.84
N TYR A 261 -12.38 -3.59 21.88
CA TYR A 261 -13.56 -2.82 22.24
C TYR A 261 -13.19 -1.41 22.67
N CYS A 262 -13.92 -0.40 22.21
CA CYS A 262 -13.76 0.96 22.72
C CYS A 262 -14.24 1.12 24.17
N THR A 263 -15.24 0.34 24.58
CA THR A 263 -15.84 0.39 25.92
C THR A 263 -16.25 -0.99 26.41
N LYS A 264 -16.43 -1.13 27.73
CA LYS A 264 -17.00 -2.35 28.34
C LYS A 264 -18.43 -2.62 27.86
N ASP A 265 -19.19 -1.59 27.48
CA ASP A 265 -20.54 -1.77 26.96
C ASP A 265 -20.52 -2.36 25.55
N CYS A 266 -19.62 -1.90 24.68
CA CYS A 266 -19.39 -2.55 23.39
C CYS A 266 -18.99 -4.03 23.55
N GLN A 267 -18.16 -4.34 24.55
CA GLN A 267 -17.83 -5.72 24.88
C GLN A 267 -19.06 -6.52 25.29
N ARG A 268 -19.91 -6.01 26.20
CA ARG A 268 -21.12 -6.70 26.67
C ARG A 268 -22.13 -6.95 25.55
N GLN A 269 -22.30 -5.97 24.66
CA GLN A 269 -23.18 -6.09 23.49
C GLN A 269 -22.67 -7.17 22.54
N HIS A 270 -21.40 -7.11 22.15
CA HIS A 270 -20.79 -8.08 21.23
C HIS A 270 -20.59 -9.46 21.87
N TRP A 271 -20.49 -9.57 23.20
CA TRP A 271 -20.29 -10.85 23.89
C TRP A 271 -21.36 -11.90 23.55
N LYS A 272 -22.59 -11.45 23.24
CA LYS A 272 -23.70 -12.32 22.82
C LYS A 272 -23.32 -13.21 21.63
N THR A 273 -22.57 -12.66 20.67
CA THR A 273 -22.10 -13.36 19.46
C THR A 273 -20.65 -13.82 19.60
N HIS A 274 -19.78 -13.01 20.22
CA HIS A 274 -18.36 -13.35 20.36
C HIS A 274 -18.11 -14.59 21.22
N LYS A 275 -18.90 -14.85 22.27
CA LYS A 275 -18.66 -15.97 23.20
C LYS A 275 -18.56 -17.34 22.51
N THR A 276 -19.25 -17.53 21.39
CA THR A 276 -19.24 -18.79 20.62
C THR A 276 -18.02 -18.91 19.71
N LYS A 277 -17.41 -17.77 19.35
CA LYS A 277 -16.20 -17.68 18.53
C LYS A 277 -14.93 -17.44 19.34
N CYS A 278 -15.06 -17.09 20.63
CA CYS A 278 -13.95 -16.75 21.50
C CYS A 278 -13.08 -17.99 21.75
N ARG A 279 -11.80 -17.89 21.37
CA ARG A 279 -10.81 -18.94 21.62
C ARG A 279 -9.90 -18.51 22.76
N PRO A 280 -10.07 -18.99 24.00
CA PRO A 280 -9.10 -18.73 25.06
C PRO A 280 -7.80 -19.51 24.83
N TYR A 281 -6.76 -19.19 25.59
CA TYR A 281 -5.53 -19.97 25.63
C TYR A 281 -5.81 -21.35 26.25
N ALA A 282 -5.57 -22.42 25.49
CA ALA A 282 -5.82 -23.80 25.89
C ALA A 282 -4.70 -24.73 25.36
N PRO A 283 -4.43 -25.87 26.02
CA PRO A 283 -3.40 -26.81 25.54
C PRO A 283 -3.62 -27.34 24.11
N SER A 284 -4.87 -27.35 23.64
CA SER A 284 -5.22 -27.78 22.28
C SER A 284 -4.77 -26.80 21.19
N ASN A 285 -4.72 -25.49 21.50
CA ASN A 285 -4.47 -24.43 20.53
C ASN A 285 -3.15 -23.69 20.70
N THR A 286 -2.46 -23.90 21.83
CA THR A 286 -1.15 -23.29 22.09
C THR A 286 0.00 -24.28 21.96
N VAL A 287 1.20 -23.73 21.95
CA VAL A 287 2.47 -24.44 22.14
C VAL A 287 3.33 -23.63 23.09
N THR A 288 4.11 -24.33 23.92
CA THR A 288 5.09 -23.70 24.80
C THR A 288 6.47 -23.80 24.17
N LEU A 289 7.11 -22.65 24.00
CA LEU A 289 8.48 -22.49 23.51
C LEU A 289 9.37 -22.03 24.66
N LYS A 290 10.66 -22.37 24.56
CA LYS A 290 11.70 -21.93 25.50
C LYS A 290 12.58 -20.86 24.84
N PRO A 291 12.41 -19.58 25.19
CA PRO A 291 13.20 -18.49 24.61
C PRO A 291 14.69 -18.56 24.95
N ARG A 292 15.54 -18.20 23.99
CA ARG A 292 16.96 -17.88 24.18
C ARG A 292 17.22 -16.43 23.76
N TYR A 293 17.95 -15.67 24.57
CA TYR A 293 18.12 -14.22 24.39
C TYR A 293 19.52 -13.80 23.90
N GLN A 294 20.36 -14.77 23.50
CA GLN A 294 21.70 -14.49 22.98
C GLN A 294 21.62 -14.06 21.51
N ASN A 295 22.26 -12.94 21.16
CA ASN A 295 22.36 -12.44 19.78
C ASN A 295 23.51 -13.13 19.03
N ASN A 296 23.38 -14.44 18.78
CA ASN A 296 24.42 -15.21 18.08
C ASN A 296 24.15 -15.39 16.58
N THR A 297 23.21 -14.66 15.99
CA THR A 297 22.88 -14.80 14.56
C THR A 297 23.05 -13.50 13.80
N SER A 298 23.87 -13.55 12.76
CA SER A 298 23.92 -12.56 11.68
C SER A 298 22.59 -12.61 10.92
N MET A 299 21.80 -11.54 10.96
CA MET A 299 20.64 -11.43 10.07
C MET A 299 21.11 -10.90 8.72
N ILE A 300 20.67 -11.56 7.65
CA ILE A 300 20.82 -11.04 6.28
C ILE A 300 19.42 -10.60 5.85
N SER A 301 19.26 -9.35 5.44
CA SER A 301 17.99 -8.89 4.90
C SER A 301 17.67 -9.59 3.57
N ILE A 302 16.41 -9.66 3.16
CA ILE A 302 16.08 -10.19 1.82
C ILE A 302 16.75 -9.35 0.73
N ALA A 303 16.90 -8.04 0.95
CA ALA A 303 17.63 -7.16 0.03
C ALA A 303 19.10 -7.56 -0.07
N ASP A 304 19.77 -7.81 1.05
CA ASP A 304 21.17 -8.27 1.07
C ASP A 304 21.33 -9.66 0.48
N LEU A 305 20.37 -10.55 0.71
CA LEU A 305 20.34 -11.88 0.10
C LEU A 305 20.21 -11.77 -1.44
N LYS A 306 19.31 -10.91 -1.93
CA LYS A 306 19.16 -10.62 -3.37
C LYS A 306 20.43 -9.98 -3.94
N ARG A 307 21.05 -9.03 -3.23
CA ARG A 307 22.34 -8.42 -3.62
C ARG A 307 23.44 -9.48 -3.72
N SER A 308 23.55 -10.34 -2.71
CA SER A 308 24.50 -11.45 -2.69
C SER A 308 24.26 -12.41 -3.86
N ALA A 309 23.01 -12.78 -4.14
CA ALA A 309 22.66 -13.62 -5.28
C ALA A 309 22.97 -12.96 -6.64
N ALA A 310 22.92 -11.62 -6.70
CA ALA A 310 23.32 -10.82 -7.85
C ALA A 310 24.83 -10.52 -7.91
N GLY A 311 25.65 -11.09 -7.00
CA GLY A 311 27.09 -10.84 -6.93
C GLY A 311 27.46 -9.43 -6.44
N ILE A 312 26.51 -8.69 -5.89
CA ILE A 312 26.71 -7.33 -5.38
C ILE A 312 27.18 -7.41 -3.92
N PRO A 313 28.37 -6.90 -3.58
CA PRO A 313 28.86 -6.90 -2.20
C PRO A 313 27.94 -6.08 -1.28
N PHE A 314 27.79 -6.56 -0.06
CA PHE A 314 27.06 -5.91 1.02
C PHE A 314 27.81 -6.09 2.34
N SER A 315 27.71 -5.11 3.24
CA SER A 315 28.17 -5.27 4.63
C SER A 315 27.01 -5.84 5.45
N PRO A 316 27.21 -6.91 6.24
CA PRO A 316 26.19 -7.38 7.16
C PRO A 316 25.73 -6.23 8.06
N THR A 317 24.42 -6.13 8.31
CA THR A 317 23.89 -5.13 9.24
C THR A 317 24.47 -5.38 10.64
N ASP A 318 24.74 -4.30 11.38
CA ASP A 318 25.23 -4.35 12.76
C ASP A 318 24.40 -5.32 13.61
N LEU A 319 25.08 -6.10 14.44
CA LEU A 319 24.44 -6.93 15.45
C LEU A 319 23.53 -6.04 16.30
N HIS A 320 22.26 -6.45 16.45
CA HIS A 320 21.37 -5.74 17.34
C HIS A 320 21.99 -5.67 18.75
N PRO A 321 21.84 -4.53 19.46
CA PRO A 321 22.32 -4.43 20.83
C PRO A 321 21.69 -5.53 21.70
N PRO A 322 22.39 -5.97 22.77
CA PRO A 322 21.87 -6.96 23.69
C PRO A 322 20.50 -6.53 24.23
N ILE A 323 19.56 -7.47 24.29
CA ILE A 323 18.21 -7.21 24.77
C ILE A 323 18.25 -7.04 26.29
N ASP A 324 17.63 -5.98 26.80
CA ASP A 324 17.41 -5.85 28.24
C ASP A 324 16.43 -6.94 28.72
N THR A 325 16.96 -7.92 29.46
CA THR A 325 16.18 -9.04 29.99
C THR A 325 15.57 -8.77 31.36
N SER A 326 15.80 -7.60 31.96
CA SER A 326 15.34 -7.26 33.31
C SER A 326 13.81 -7.26 33.45
N ASN A 327 13.09 -6.89 32.39
CA ASN A 327 11.62 -6.80 32.37
C ASN A 327 10.91 -8.09 31.90
N LEU A 328 11.64 -9.20 31.71
CA LEU A 328 11.07 -10.45 31.17
C LEU A 328 10.48 -11.39 32.23
N GLU A 329 10.59 -11.05 33.51
CA GLU A 329 10.03 -11.86 34.60
C GLU A 329 8.53 -11.62 34.81
N LYS A 330 7.98 -10.51 34.31
CA LYS A 330 6.56 -10.17 34.47
C LYS A 330 5.74 -10.83 33.36
N PRO A 331 4.66 -11.57 33.69
CA PRO A 331 3.74 -12.11 32.70
C PRO A 331 3.17 -11.01 31.81
N LYS A 332 3.23 -11.18 30.49
CA LYS A 332 2.64 -10.23 29.53
C LYS A 332 2.12 -10.90 28.27
N SER A 333 0.97 -10.42 27.79
CA SER A 333 0.45 -10.74 26.47
C SER A 333 1.13 -9.86 25.42
N ILE A 334 1.57 -10.48 24.33
CA ILE A 334 2.36 -9.85 23.27
C ILE A 334 1.94 -10.38 21.89
N VAL A 335 2.02 -9.50 20.89
CA VAL A 335 1.95 -9.90 19.48
C VAL A 335 3.38 -10.09 18.97
N ILE A 336 3.68 -11.30 18.51
CA ILE A 336 5.00 -11.68 18.04
C ILE A 336 4.98 -11.95 16.54
N LYS A 337 6.08 -11.65 15.87
CA LYS A 337 6.43 -12.19 14.56
C LYS A 337 7.40 -13.32 14.78
N VAL A 338 7.06 -14.47 14.20
CA VAL A 338 7.95 -15.63 14.11
C VAL A 338 8.51 -15.67 12.69
N GLN A 339 9.82 -15.77 12.57
CA GLN A 339 10.54 -15.93 11.31
C GLN A 339 11.34 -17.22 11.35
N VAL A 340 11.05 -18.12 10.42
CA VAL A 340 11.72 -19.42 10.32
C VAL A 340 12.95 -19.35 9.42
N PRO A 341 13.94 -20.24 9.58
CA PRO A 341 15.13 -20.28 8.73
C PRO A 341 14.77 -20.44 7.24
N VAL A 342 15.48 -19.77 6.34
CA VAL A 342 15.29 -19.94 4.89
C VAL A 342 15.89 -21.28 4.43
N VAL A 343 17.06 -21.61 4.95
CA VAL A 343 17.80 -22.85 4.68
C VAL A 343 17.92 -23.63 5.97
N SER A 344 17.60 -24.93 5.93
CA SER A 344 17.79 -25.82 7.07
C SER A 344 19.24 -26.29 7.12
N CYS A 345 19.91 -26.01 8.22
CA CYS A 345 21.25 -26.46 8.57
C CYS A 345 21.20 -27.50 9.72
N GLY A 346 20.06 -28.18 9.90
CA GLY A 346 19.84 -29.20 10.92
C GLY A 346 19.59 -28.63 12.32
N ASN A 347 20.33 -29.09 13.33
CA ASN A 347 20.07 -28.74 14.75
C ASN A 347 20.42 -27.29 15.13
N ARG A 348 21.06 -26.52 14.23
CA ARG A 348 21.34 -25.09 14.41
C ARG A 348 20.23 -24.17 13.90
N ASP A 349 19.13 -24.74 13.42
CA ASP A 349 17.98 -24.01 12.91
C ASP A 349 17.27 -23.25 14.05
N ALA A 350 17.58 -21.96 14.16
CA ALA A 350 16.96 -21.06 15.12
C ALA A 350 15.87 -20.24 14.45
N MET A 351 14.62 -20.37 14.90
CA MET A 351 13.58 -19.41 14.53
C MET A 351 13.74 -18.14 15.37
N GLN A 352 13.54 -16.99 14.74
CA GLN A 352 13.56 -15.69 15.40
C GLN A 352 12.14 -15.30 15.78
N ILE A 353 11.98 -14.79 16.99
CA ILE A 353 10.70 -14.33 17.52
C ILE A 353 10.88 -12.94 18.10
N TYR A 354 10.07 -11.98 17.68
CA TYR A 354 10.17 -10.60 18.21
C TYR A 354 8.86 -9.82 18.08
N THR A 355 8.74 -8.77 18.88
CA THR A 355 7.66 -7.78 18.80
C THR A 355 7.98 -6.67 17.79
N ARG A 356 6.97 -5.92 17.38
CA ARG A 356 7.12 -4.75 16.48
C ARG A 356 8.17 -3.74 16.97
N LYS A 357 8.13 -3.41 18.26
CA LYS A 357 9.06 -2.43 18.88
C LYS A 357 10.45 -3.01 19.18
N ARG A 358 10.65 -4.31 18.95
CA ARG A 358 11.86 -5.05 19.37
C ARG A 358 12.16 -4.95 20.87
N ASP A 359 11.17 -4.59 21.69
CA ASP A 359 11.22 -4.61 23.17
C ASP A 359 11.08 -6.04 23.73
N PHE A 360 10.85 -7.01 22.87
CA PHE A 360 11.01 -8.44 23.10
C PHE A 360 11.57 -9.08 21.84
N MET A 361 12.62 -9.87 22.00
CA MET A 361 13.19 -10.70 20.95
C MET A 361 13.83 -11.94 21.57
N CYS A 362 13.70 -13.08 20.91
CA CYS A 362 14.35 -14.31 21.31
C CYS A 362 14.52 -15.27 20.13
N GLN A 363 15.27 -16.32 20.38
CA GLN A 363 15.49 -17.44 19.48
C GLN A 363 14.94 -18.71 20.10
N VAL A 364 14.44 -19.61 19.26
CA VAL A 364 14.06 -20.96 19.68
C VAL A 364 14.70 -21.94 18.72
N THR A 365 15.28 -23.01 19.26
CA THR A 365 15.92 -24.07 18.48
C THR A 365 15.17 -25.40 18.64
N LYS A 366 15.36 -26.33 17.70
CA LYS A 366 14.79 -27.69 17.79
C LYS A 366 15.23 -28.44 19.06
N VAL A 367 16.42 -28.13 19.57
CA VAL A 367 17.00 -28.76 20.77
C VAL A 367 16.20 -28.44 22.04
N ASP A 368 15.52 -27.30 22.08
CA ASP A 368 14.77 -26.87 23.26
C ASP A 368 13.47 -27.65 23.46
N ASN A 369 12.73 -27.87 22.36
CA ASN A 369 11.49 -28.63 22.29
C ASN A 369 11.13 -28.86 20.81
N ALA A 370 11.53 -30.01 20.25
CA ALA A 370 11.35 -30.31 18.83
C ALA A 370 9.88 -30.29 18.40
N GLY A 371 8.97 -30.87 19.19
CA GLY A 371 7.54 -30.93 18.85
C GLY A 371 6.87 -29.56 18.78
N SER A 372 7.14 -28.68 19.76
CA SER A 372 6.63 -27.30 19.71
C SER A 372 7.25 -26.52 18.56
N TYR A 373 8.55 -26.66 18.32
CA TYR A 373 9.26 -26.02 17.21
C TYR A 373 8.64 -26.39 15.87
N GLU A 374 8.51 -27.70 15.59
CA GLU A 374 7.99 -28.23 14.33
C GLU A 374 6.54 -27.82 14.09
N LYS A 375 5.72 -27.75 15.15
CA LYS A 375 4.33 -27.29 15.04
C LYS A 375 4.27 -25.82 14.62
N VAL A 376 5.10 -24.95 15.20
CA VAL A 376 5.17 -23.53 14.79
C VAL A 376 5.73 -23.41 13.37
N GLU A 377 6.83 -24.10 13.07
CA GLU A 377 7.43 -24.07 11.73
C GLU A 377 6.42 -24.50 10.67
N LYS A 378 5.72 -25.61 10.88
CA LYS A 378 4.68 -26.10 9.97
C LYS A 378 3.60 -25.05 9.72
N VAL A 379 3.10 -24.39 10.78
CA VAL A 379 2.08 -23.33 10.63
C VAL A 379 2.64 -22.14 9.84
N VAL A 380 3.86 -21.69 10.15
CA VAL A 380 4.51 -20.58 9.42
C VAL A 380 4.70 -20.93 7.95
N ARG A 381 5.13 -22.15 7.63
CA ARG A 381 5.34 -22.62 6.24
C ARG A 381 4.04 -22.69 5.45
N GLN A 382 2.95 -23.11 6.09
CA GLN A 382 1.66 -23.32 5.44
C GLN A 382 0.82 -22.05 5.32
N LYS A 383 0.85 -21.18 6.33
CA LYS A 383 -0.07 -20.04 6.48
C LYS A 383 0.63 -18.69 6.58
N GLY A 384 1.95 -18.66 6.69
CA GLY A 384 2.75 -17.44 6.77
C GLY A 384 3.04 -16.83 5.41
N VAL A 385 3.50 -15.58 5.43
CA VAL A 385 3.93 -14.85 4.23
C VAL A 385 5.15 -15.56 3.64
N GLN A 386 5.03 -16.02 2.39
CA GLN A 386 6.03 -16.83 1.67
C GLN A 386 6.46 -18.10 2.41
N GLY A 387 5.71 -18.56 3.41
CA GLY A 387 6.13 -19.66 4.27
C GLY A 387 7.35 -19.34 5.14
N LEU A 388 7.70 -18.06 5.33
CA LEU A 388 8.91 -17.62 6.03
C LEU A 388 8.62 -16.87 7.33
N LYS A 389 7.48 -16.19 7.40
CA LYS A 389 7.11 -15.38 8.57
C LYS A 389 5.62 -15.42 8.83
N ALA A 390 5.22 -15.46 10.10
CA ALA A 390 3.83 -15.33 10.51
C ALA A 390 3.73 -14.58 11.85
N TYR A 391 2.52 -14.12 12.16
CA TYR A 391 2.24 -13.31 13.34
C TYR A 391 1.31 -14.07 14.26
N PHE A 392 1.59 -14.04 15.57
CA PHE A 392 0.85 -14.81 16.56
C PHE A 392 0.58 -13.98 17.81
N SER A 393 -0.52 -14.30 18.49
CA SER A 393 -0.71 -13.90 19.88
C SER A 393 0.08 -14.85 20.76
N ALA A 394 0.80 -14.30 21.74
CA ALA A 394 1.56 -15.07 22.68
C ALA A 394 1.49 -14.48 24.09
N GLU A 395 1.67 -15.35 25.10
CA GLU A 395 1.87 -14.97 26.48
C GLU A 395 3.30 -15.33 26.88
N LEU A 396 4.09 -14.33 27.26
CA LEU A 396 5.34 -14.56 27.98
C LEU A 396 4.96 -14.76 29.46
N ARG A 397 4.94 -16.00 29.94
CA ARG A 397 4.56 -16.33 31.33
C ARG A 397 5.74 -16.20 32.28
N SER A 398 6.94 -16.46 31.77
CA SER A 398 8.21 -16.24 32.46
C SER A 398 9.31 -16.05 31.42
N LYS A 399 10.52 -15.70 31.86
CA LYS A 399 11.70 -15.59 30.98
C LYS A 399 11.96 -16.86 30.14
N ASN A 400 11.52 -18.03 30.60
CA ASN A 400 11.77 -19.31 29.94
C ASN A 400 10.52 -19.96 29.33
N GLU A 401 9.34 -19.32 29.43
CA GLU A 401 8.07 -19.91 29.01
C GLU A 401 7.29 -18.91 28.14
N LEU A 402 7.37 -19.11 26.82
CA LEU A 402 6.60 -18.38 25.83
C LEU A 402 5.50 -19.28 25.27
N VAL A 403 4.25 -18.97 25.60
CA VAL A 403 3.09 -19.72 25.12
C VAL A 403 2.54 -19.03 23.88
N VAL A 404 2.61 -19.70 22.73
CA VAL A 404 2.19 -19.17 21.44
C VAL A 404 0.91 -19.84 20.99
N LYS A 405 -0.08 -19.05 20.58
CA LYS A 405 -1.33 -19.54 20.05
C LYS A 405 -1.21 -19.80 18.55
N VAL A 406 -1.15 -21.08 18.16
CA VAL A 406 -0.74 -21.49 16.79
C VAL A 406 -1.91 -21.86 15.88
N ASP A 407 -3.13 -21.99 16.43
CA ASP A 407 -4.33 -22.24 15.63
C ASP A 407 -4.85 -20.97 14.92
N GLU A 408 -4.51 -19.80 15.45
CA GLU A 408 -4.90 -18.48 14.95
C GLU A 408 -3.68 -17.66 14.52
N VAL A 409 -3.35 -17.75 13.22
CA VAL A 409 -2.39 -16.84 12.58
C VAL A 409 -3.05 -15.47 12.44
N LEU A 410 -2.37 -14.44 12.94
CA LEU A 410 -2.84 -13.06 12.86
C LEU A 410 -2.61 -12.49 11.46
N ALA A 411 -3.37 -11.45 11.14
CA ALA A 411 -3.12 -10.64 9.96
C ALA A 411 -1.69 -10.11 9.93
N GLU A 412 -1.14 -9.90 8.73
CA GLU A 412 0.19 -9.33 8.56
C GLU A 412 0.27 -7.98 9.27
N GLN A 413 1.18 -7.90 10.23
CA GLN A 413 1.40 -6.67 10.96
C GLN A 413 2.51 -5.87 10.25
N PRO A 414 2.37 -4.54 10.14
CA PRO A 414 3.39 -3.67 9.54
C PRO A 414 4.59 -3.52 10.49
N PHE A 415 5.40 -4.57 10.59
CA PHE A 415 6.57 -4.72 11.45
C PHE A 415 7.83 -4.14 10.84
#